data_AF-A0A7V1M251-F1
#
_entry.id   AF-A0A7V1M251-F1
#
_cell.length_a   1.000
_cell.length_b   1.000
_cell.length_c   1.000
_cell.angle_alpha   90.00
_cell.angle_beta   90.00
_cell.angle_gamma   90.00
#
_symmetry.space_group_name_H-M   'P 1'
#
loop_
_entity.id
_entity.type
_entity.pdbx_description
1 polymer ?
#
loop_
_entity_poly.entity_id
_entity_poly.type
_entity_poly.pdbx_seq_one_letter_code
_entity_poly.pdbx_strand_id
1 'polypeptide(L)'
;MTIRKNTFFVDPQQYKRTMRGCVVVLAVTLPISLAVTWIWFRKPLIDLFGETIGDLLVGYAPLILNLLILYWFSRPLKRYDRRYREGRCLGCGYPRTGAAMDVCPECGRAWTEGREKAESSG
;
A
#
# COMPACT_ATOMS: atom_id res chain seq x y z
N MET A 1 18.05 33.08 -9.65
CA MET A 1 16.86 32.20 -9.78
C MET A 1 17.14 30.91 -9.01
N THR A 2 16.78 30.87 -7.74
CA THR A 2 17.09 29.77 -6.82
C THR A 2 16.05 28.67 -7.04
N ILE A 3 16.39 27.66 -7.83
CA ILE A 3 15.56 26.47 -8.02
C ILE A 3 15.48 25.77 -6.66
N ARG A 4 14.39 25.99 -5.91
CA ARG A 4 14.04 25.18 -4.74
C ARG A 4 13.89 23.76 -5.23
N LYS A 5 14.90 22.93 -4.97
CA LYS A 5 14.82 21.47 -5.11
C LYS A 5 13.82 20.98 -4.06
N ASN A 6 12.53 21.01 -4.38
CA ASN A 6 11.52 20.27 -3.65
C ASN A 6 11.73 18.78 -3.98
N THR A 7 12.72 18.20 -3.33
CA THR A 7 12.95 16.77 -3.28
C THR A 7 11.79 16.13 -2.53
N PHE A 8 10.68 15.92 -3.23
CA PHE A 8 9.68 14.91 -2.83
C PHE A 8 10.29 13.52 -3.08
N PHE A 9 11.44 13.26 -2.49
CA PHE A 9 12.00 11.93 -2.37
C PHE A 9 10.92 11.13 -1.65
N VAL A 10 10.33 10.13 -2.32
CA VAL A 10 9.63 9.09 -1.56
C VAL A 10 10.76 8.35 -0.89
N ASP A 11 11.12 8.83 0.29
CA ASP A 11 12.25 8.34 1.04
C ASP A 11 12.03 6.83 1.23
N PRO A 12 13.00 5.95 0.93
CA PRO A 12 12.88 4.54 1.33
C PRO A 12 12.54 4.40 2.82
N GLN A 13 12.89 5.41 3.65
CA GLN A 13 12.40 5.56 5.01
C GLN A 13 10.88 5.76 5.11
N GLN A 14 10.29 6.57 4.23
CA GLN A 14 8.84 6.78 4.14
C GLN A 14 8.13 5.47 3.78
N TYR A 15 8.67 4.68 2.85
CA TYR A 15 8.14 3.34 2.55
C TYR A 15 8.17 2.41 3.76
N LYS A 16 9.28 2.35 4.49
CA LYS A 16 9.39 1.56 5.73
C LYS A 16 8.40 2.04 6.80
N ARG A 17 8.15 3.35 6.91
CA ARG A 17 7.15 3.91 7.83
C ARG A 17 5.73 3.49 7.44
N THR A 18 5.38 3.54 6.16
CA THR A 18 4.05 3.10 5.70
C THR A 18 3.84 1.61 5.94
N MET A 19 4.84 0.77 5.65
CA MET A 19 4.78 -0.68 5.92
C MET A 19 4.64 -0.97 7.42
N ARG A 20 5.41 -0.28 8.27
CA ARG A 20 5.26 -0.39 9.73
C ARG A 20 3.86 0.02 10.18
N GLY A 21 3.31 1.10 9.62
CA GLY A 21 1.93 1.52 9.87
C GLY A 21 0.93 0.42 9.53
N CYS A 22 1.03 -0.18 8.33
CA CYS A 22 0.17 -1.29 7.93
C CYS A 22 0.28 -2.50 8.86
N VAL A 23 1.51 -2.87 9.26
CA VAL A 23 1.73 -3.99 10.18
C VAL A 23 1.12 -3.71 11.54
N VAL A 24 1.25 -2.49 12.07
CA VAL A 24 0.63 -2.09 13.34
C VAL A 24 -0.90 -2.12 13.23
N VAL A 25 -1.47 -1.56 12.16
CA VAL A 25 -2.93 -1.58 11.93
C VAL A 25 -3.42 -3.03 11.88
N LEU A 26 -2.77 -3.90 11.09
CA LEU A 26 -3.10 -5.32 11.02
C LEU A 26 -3.00 -6.01 12.38
N ALA A 27 -1.90 -5.80 13.10
CA ALA A 27 -1.68 -6.42 14.40
C ALA A 27 -2.77 -6.05 15.42
N VAL A 28 -3.37 -4.87 15.29
CA VAL A 28 -4.46 -4.41 16.17
C VAL A 28 -5.84 -4.84 15.65
N THR A 29 -6.14 -4.70 14.36
CA THR A 29 -7.49 -4.92 13.83
C THR A 29 -7.82 -6.39 13.63
N LEU A 30 -6.83 -7.23 13.33
CA LEU A 30 -7.01 -8.66 13.07
C LEU A 30 -7.48 -9.44 14.32
N PRO A 31 -6.88 -9.30 15.52
CA PRO A 31 -7.39 -9.99 16.71
C PRO A 31 -8.78 -9.50 17.13
N ILE A 32 -9.09 -8.22 16.96
CA ILE A 32 -10.43 -7.68 17.23
C ILE A 32 -11.45 -8.32 16.29
N SER A 33 -11.12 -8.41 15.00
CA SER A 33 -11.98 -9.03 13.99
C SER A 33 -12.20 -10.52 14.31
N LEU A 34 -11.14 -11.26 14.65
CA LEU A 34 -11.23 -12.66 15.05
C LEU A 34 -12.05 -12.86 16.33
N ALA A 35 -11.90 -11.98 17.32
CA ALA A 35 -12.68 -12.04 18.56
C ALA A 35 -14.17 -11.81 18.29
N VAL A 36 -14.52 -10.84 17.44
CA VAL A 36 -15.92 -10.60 17.03
C VAL A 36 -16.47 -11.82 16.30
N THR A 37 -15.77 -12.32 15.29
CA THR A 37 -16.19 -13.52 14.56
C THR A 37 -16.34 -14.73 15.49
N TRP A 38 -15.45 -14.89 16.47
CA TRP A 38 -15.51 -15.96 17.46
C TRP A 38 -16.74 -15.84 18.38
N ILE A 39 -17.07 -14.63 18.86
CA ILE A 39 -18.26 -14.39 19.69
C ILE A 39 -19.53 -14.72 18.90
N TRP A 40 -19.60 -14.31 17.63
CA TRP A 40 -20.72 -14.64 16.75
C TRP A 40 -20.83 -16.15 16.49
N PHE A 41 -19.71 -16.83 16.25
CA PHE A 41 -19.67 -18.28 16.04
C PHE A 41 -20.10 -19.08 17.29
N ARG A 42 -19.98 -18.48 18.49
CA ARG A 42 -20.40 -19.11 19.74
C ARG A 42 -21.91 -19.04 19.98
N LYS A 43 -22.65 -18.20 19.25
CA LYS A 43 -24.12 -18.28 19.28
C LYS A 43 -24.54 -19.64 18.69
N PRO A 44 -25.47 -20.36 19.34
CA PRO A 44 -25.82 -21.71 18.93
C PRO A 44 -26.31 -21.73 17.48
N LEU A 45 -25.72 -22.61 16.67
CA LEU A 45 -25.96 -22.83 15.23
C LEU A 45 -27.43 -23.10 14.84
N ILE A 46 -28.35 -23.12 15.82
CA ILE A 46 -29.72 -23.63 15.71
C ILE A 46 -30.67 -22.54 15.17
N ASP A 47 -30.34 -21.25 15.32
CA ASP A 47 -31.10 -20.15 14.70
C ASP A 47 -30.64 -19.81 13.26
N LEU A 48 -29.55 -20.42 12.79
CA LEU A 48 -28.88 -20.07 11.53
C LEU A 48 -29.68 -20.45 10.25
N PHE A 49 -30.72 -21.28 10.38
CA PHE A 49 -31.59 -21.64 9.26
C PHE A 49 -32.70 -20.61 8.98
N GLY A 50 -32.90 -19.62 9.87
CA GLY A 50 -33.90 -18.57 9.72
C GLY A 50 -33.34 -17.17 9.43
N GLU A 51 -32.01 -17.00 9.44
CA GLU A 51 -31.42 -15.66 9.36
C GLU A 51 -31.43 -15.08 7.94
N THR A 52 -31.90 -13.83 7.89
CA THR A 52 -31.92 -13.00 6.68
C THR A 52 -30.50 -12.69 6.20
N ILE A 53 -30.33 -12.42 4.90
CA ILE A 53 -29.06 -12.00 4.27
C ILE A 53 -28.35 -10.85 5.04
N GLY A 54 -29.09 -10.08 5.84
CA GLY A 54 -28.58 -9.01 6.69
C GLY A 54 -27.59 -9.46 7.77
N ASP A 55 -27.82 -10.58 8.45
CA ASP A 55 -26.97 -11.01 9.57
C ASP A 55 -25.60 -11.52 9.07
N LEU A 56 -25.60 -12.15 7.91
CA LEU A 56 -24.38 -12.56 7.22
C LEU A 56 -23.52 -11.33 6.85
N LEU A 57 -24.14 -10.28 6.31
CA LEU A 57 -23.45 -9.03 5.99
C LEU A 57 -22.85 -8.37 7.24
N VAL A 58 -23.57 -8.37 8.37
CA VAL A 58 -23.08 -7.80 9.63
C VAL A 58 -21.89 -8.57 10.19
N GLY A 59 -21.93 -9.91 10.12
CA GLY A 59 -20.82 -10.76 10.57
C GLY A 59 -19.53 -10.59 9.76
N TYR A 60 -19.65 -10.44 8.43
CA TYR A 60 -18.49 -10.29 7.53
C TYR A 60 -18.03 -8.85 7.32
N ALA A 61 -18.85 -7.85 7.66
CA ALA A 61 -18.53 -6.42 7.55
C ALA A 61 -17.12 -6.04 8.09
N PRO A 62 -16.69 -6.46 9.30
CA PRO A 62 -15.36 -6.11 9.81
C PRO A 62 -14.23 -6.70 8.97
N LEU A 63 -14.41 -7.93 8.44
CA LEU A 63 -13.40 -8.59 7.60
C LEU A 63 -13.29 -7.90 6.23
N ILE A 64 -14.42 -7.56 5.62
CA ILE A 64 -14.47 -6.80 4.37
C ILE A 64 -13.82 -5.42 4.54
N LEU A 65 -14.11 -4.71 5.63
CA LEU A 65 -13.51 -3.42 5.94
C LEU A 65 -11.98 -3.53 6.08
N ASN A 66 -11.48 -4.55 6.77
CA ASN A 66 -10.05 -4.81 6.91
C ASN A 66 -9.37 -5.03 5.55
N LEU A 67 -10.00 -5.82 4.67
CA LEU A 67 -9.51 -6.06 3.31
C LEU A 67 -9.49 -4.77 2.47
N LEU A 68 -10.52 -3.91 2.59
CA LEU A 68 -10.57 -2.63 1.90
C LEU A 68 -9.45 -1.69 2.35
N ILE A 69 -9.20 -1.61 3.66
CA ILE A 69 -8.10 -0.83 4.24
C ILE A 69 -6.76 -1.31 3.65
N LEU A 70 -6.49 -2.62 3.69
CA LEU A 70 -5.27 -3.21 3.12
C LEU A 70 -5.12 -2.96 1.62
N TYR A 71 -6.21 -3.08 0.87
CA TYR A 71 -6.21 -2.79 -0.55
C TYR A 71 -5.85 -1.31 -0.82
N TRP A 72 -6.41 -0.39 -0.04
CA TRP A 72 -6.15 1.04 -0.21
C TRP A 72 -4.70 1.40 0.11
N PHE A 73 -4.14 0.83 1.17
CA PHE A 73 -2.73 1.02 1.55
C PHE A 73 -1.75 0.34 0.59
N SER A 74 -2.13 -0.73 -0.09
CA SER A 74 -1.28 -1.43 -1.08
C SER A 74 -1.32 -0.82 -2.49
N ARG A 75 -2.31 0.03 -2.82
CA ARG A 75 -2.35 0.75 -4.10
C ARG A 75 -1.11 1.60 -4.44
N PRO A 76 -0.58 2.45 -3.54
CA PRO A 76 0.61 3.24 -3.85
C PRO A 76 1.83 2.35 -4.15
N LEU A 77 1.91 1.19 -3.48
CA LEU A 77 2.96 0.20 -3.69
C LEU A 77 2.93 -0.41 -5.09
N LYS A 78 1.75 -0.85 -5.53
CA LYS A 78 1.59 -1.39 -6.88
C LYS A 78 1.91 -0.35 -7.95
N ARG A 79 1.55 0.91 -7.73
CA ARG A 79 1.90 2.01 -8.65
C ARG A 79 3.41 2.25 -8.71
N TYR A 80 4.09 2.18 -7.57
CA TYR A 80 5.54 2.31 -7.50
C TYR A 80 6.25 1.18 -8.24
N ASP A 81 5.91 -0.09 -7.93
CA ASP A 81 6.50 -1.26 -8.59
C ASP A 81 6.24 -1.25 -10.10
N ARG A 82 5.01 -0.90 -10.51
CA ARG A 82 4.67 -0.76 -11.93
C ARG A 82 5.54 0.29 -12.63
N ARG A 83 5.70 1.49 -12.04
CA ARG A 83 6.54 2.55 -12.63
C ARG A 83 8.01 2.14 -12.70
N TYR A 84 8.48 1.42 -11.68
CA TYR A 84 9.84 0.89 -11.64
C TYR A 84 10.10 -0.12 -12.77
N ARG A 85 9.23 -1.12 -12.92
CA ARG A 85 9.34 -2.12 -13.99
C ARG A 85 9.21 -1.54 -15.39
N GLU A 86 8.37 -0.53 -15.56
CA GLU A 86 8.18 0.16 -16.83
C GLU A 86 9.30 1.17 -17.13
N GLY A 87 10.31 1.32 -16.25
CA GLY A 87 11.40 2.29 -16.44
C GLY A 87 10.92 3.74 -16.49
N ARG A 88 9.86 4.08 -15.75
CA ARG A 88 9.31 5.44 -15.67
C ARG A 88 9.83 6.16 -14.42
N CYS A 89 9.76 7.48 -14.44
CA CYS A 89 10.10 8.31 -13.29
C CYS A 89 9.15 7.96 -12.13
N LEU A 90 9.71 7.63 -10.97
CA LEU A 90 8.92 7.19 -9.81
C LEU A 90 8.03 8.31 -9.25
N GLY A 91 8.47 9.57 -9.38
CA GLY A 91 7.73 10.75 -8.95
C GLY A 91 6.54 11.07 -9.85
N CYS A 92 6.82 11.49 -11.09
CA CYS A 92 5.79 11.99 -12.02
C CYS A 92 5.25 10.94 -12.99
N GLY A 93 5.94 9.80 -13.19
CA GLY A 93 5.53 8.78 -14.15
C GLY A 93 6.00 9.01 -15.59
N TYR A 94 6.88 9.99 -15.85
CA TYR A 94 7.43 10.26 -17.18
C TYR A 94 8.28 9.08 -17.69
N PRO A 95 8.13 8.64 -18.94
CA PRO A 95 8.91 7.52 -19.49
C PRO A 95 10.40 7.90 -19.64
N ARG A 96 11.32 6.97 -19.31
CA ARG A 96 12.77 7.22 -19.48
C ARG A 96 13.26 7.01 -20.91
N THR A 97 12.49 6.32 -21.74
CA THR A 97 12.84 6.05 -23.14
C THR A 97 13.05 7.37 -23.90
N GLY A 98 14.29 7.60 -24.37
CA GLY A 98 14.66 8.81 -25.11
C GLY A 98 15.11 10.01 -24.27
N ALA A 99 15.23 9.86 -22.94
CA ALA A 99 15.77 10.93 -22.10
C ALA A 99 17.31 10.96 -22.20
N ALA A 100 17.87 12.09 -22.67
CA ALA A 100 19.32 12.30 -22.77
C ALA A 100 19.97 12.79 -21.45
N MET A 101 19.16 13.17 -20.46
CA MET A 101 19.62 13.75 -19.20
C MET A 101 19.48 12.77 -18.04
N ASP A 102 20.39 12.86 -17.06
CA ASP A 102 20.33 12.10 -15.80
C ASP A 102 19.20 12.54 -14.86
N VAL A 103 18.49 13.62 -15.22
CA VAL A 103 17.34 14.16 -14.50
C VAL A 103 16.07 14.10 -15.34
N CYS A 104 14.94 13.90 -14.67
CA CYS A 104 13.61 13.92 -15.29
C CYS A 104 13.23 15.35 -15.69
N PRO A 105 12.85 15.61 -16.95
CA PRO A 105 12.54 16.97 -17.43
C PRO A 105 11.31 17.57 -16.76
N GLU A 106 10.35 16.75 -16.34
CA GLU A 106 9.10 17.19 -15.71
C GLU A 106 9.28 17.59 -14.24
N CYS A 107 10.00 16.76 -13.47
CA CYS A 107 10.07 16.91 -12.01
C CYS A 107 11.47 17.20 -11.46
N GLY A 108 12.50 17.25 -12.32
CA GLY A 108 13.88 17.57 -11.95
C GLY A 108 14.60 16.54 -11.09
N ARG A 109 14.02 15.36 -10.86
CA ARG A 109 14.64 14.29 -10.05
C ARG A 109 15.56 13.41 -10.86
N ALA A 110 16.64 12.92 -10.25
CA ALA A 110 17.57 11.99 -10.88
C ALA A 110 16.90 10.64 -11.23
N TRP A 111 17.35 10.01 -12.33
CA TRP A 111 16.86 8.69 -12.75
C TRP A 111 17.53 7.52 -12.01
N THR A 112 18.73 7.70 -11.45
CA THR A 112 19.67 6.62 -11.12
C THR A 112 19.75 6.20 -9.65
N GLU A 113 19.20 6.96 -8.70
CA GLU A 113 19.32 6.65 -7.26
C GLU A 113 18.71 5.29 -6.83
N GLY A 114 17.92 4.64 -7.70
CA GLY A 114 17.35 3.33 -7.45
C GLY A 114 18.25 2.13 -7.82
N ARG A 115 19.19 2.27 -8.77
CA ARG A 115 19.99 1.13 -9.27
C ARG A 115 21.23 0.85 -8.42
N GLU A 116 21.98 1.90 -8.07
CA GLU A 116 23.24 1.75 -7.33
C GLU A 116 23.04 1.11 -5.95
N LYS A 117 21.91 1.37 -5.29
CA LYS A 117 21.58 0.72 -4.00
C LYS A 117 21.21 -0.75 -4.15
N ALA A 118 20.54 -1.14 -5.24
CA ALA A 118 20.13 -2.53 -5.48
C ALA A 118 21.33 -3.43 -5.81
N GLU A 119 22.34 -2.90 -6.50
CA GLU A 119 23.61 -3.63 -6.75
C GLU A 119 24.52 -3.68 -5.51
N SER A 120 24.42 -2.72 -4.59
CA SER A 120 25.25 -2.71 -3.36
C SER A 120 24.74 -3.57 -2.19
N SER A 121 23.58 -4.23 -2.33
CA SER A 121 22.92 -4.97 -1.25
C SER A 121 22.60 -6.44 -1.56
N GLY A 122 23.13 -6.96 -2.68
CA GLY A 122 23.24 -8.39 -2.97
C GLY A 122 24.68 -8.84 -2.84
#